data_AF-A0A917LE83-F1
#
_entry.id   AF-A0A917LE83-F1
#
_cell.length_a   1.000
_cell.length_b   1.000
_cell.length_c   1.000
_cell.angle_alpha   90.00
_cell.angle_beta   90.00
_cell.angle_gamma   90.00
#
_symmetry.space_group_name_H-M   'P 1'
#
loop_
_entity.id
_entity.type
_entity.pdbx_description
1 polymer ?
#
loop_
_entity_poly.entity_id
_entity_poly.type
_entity_poly.pdbx_seq_one_letter_code
_entity_poly.pdbx_strand_id
1 'polypeptide(L)'
;METGTFVYDPRTGKVGEFRGKAGPYVMLRPVGGGREWEADPGLIRPATQEERVAAGVRAANARSWTGRRLFRYAPYVIAQDPTAHPEYEARCVSGDESGCGATSGPHPAPDQVEEWQRRHTQETRHLRYRRTFADYAVLERLSAGATTTGSTGGGPGPSPR
;
A
#
# COMPACT_ATOMS: atom_id res chain seq x y z
N MET A 1 17.80 49.09 -16.03
CA MET A 1 16.89 48.00 -15.62
C MET A 1 16.36 48.37 -14.24
N GLU A 2 15.05 48.28 -14.07
CA GLU A 2 14.39 48.57 -12.80
C GLU A 2 14.21 47.28 -12.00
N THR A 3 14.30 47.38 -10.67
CA THR A 3 14.02 46.26 -9.76
C THR A 3 12.63 45.68 -10.03
N GLY A 4 12.53 44.36 -10.19
CA GLY A 4 11.29 43.69 -10.61
C GLY A 4 11.25 43.29 -12.09
N THR A 5 12.21 43.74 -12.90
CA THR A 5 12.32 43.32 -14.32
C THR A 5 12.78 41.87 -14.42
N PHE A 6 12.09 41.04 -15.22
CA PHE A 6 12.55 39.68 -15.51
C PHE A 6 13.55 39.65 -16.67
N VAL A 7 14.70 39.04 -16.41
CA VAL A 7 15.78 38.88 -17.38
C VAL A 7 16.13 37.41 -17.57
N TYR A 8 16.53 37.07 -18.79
CA TYR A 8 17.07 35.77 -19.13
C TYR A 8 18.60 35.83 -19.07
N ASP A 9 19.19 34.87 -18.38
CA ASP A 9 20.63 34.67 -18.28
C ASP A 9 21.04 33.44 -19.12
N PRO A 10 21.66 33.65 -20.30
CA PRO A 10 22.09 32.56 -21.18
C PRO A 10 23.13 31.62 -20.54
N ARG A 11 23.93 32.11 -19.59
CA ARG A 11 24.98 31.32 -18.93
C ARG A 11 24.37 30.22 -18.06
N THR A 12 23.23 30.50 -17.43
CA THR A 12 22.54 29.56 -16.54
C THR A 12 21.32 28.91 -17.19
N GLY A 13 20.87 29.41 -18.34
CA GLY A 13 19.65 28.96 -19.02
C GLY A 13 18.38 29.26 -18.22
N LYS A 14 18.41 30.30 -17.37
CA LYS A 14 17.35 30.59 -16.39
C LYS A 14 16.83 32.02 -16.53
N VAL A 15 15.59 32.20 -16.10
CA VAL A 15 14.96 33.51 -15.95
C VAL A 15 14.97 33.90 -14.48
N GLY A 16 15.35 35.13 -14.20
CA GLY A 16 15.35 35.71 -12.86
C GLY A 16 14.79 37.13 -12.83
N GLU A 17 14.27 37.52 -11.68
CA GLU A 17 13.89 38.89 -11.38
C GLU A 17 15.13 39.69 -10.97
N PHE A 18 15.36 40.83 -11.62
CA PHE A 18 16.42 41.75 -11.29
C PHE A 18 16.17 42.39 -9.91
N ARG A 19 17.11 42.21 -8.98
CA ARG A 19 17.03 42.71 -7.60
C ARG A 19 17.87 43.96 -7.35
N GLY A 20 18.82 44.26 -8.24
CA GLY A 20 19.73 45.38 -8.11
C GLY A 20 21.14 45.06 -8.62
N LYS A 21 22.05 46.03 -8.50
CA LYS A 21 23.47 45.86 -8.82
C LYS A 21 24.25 45.47 -7.57
N ALA A 22 25.23 44.59 -7.73
CA ALA A 22 26.19 44.20 -6.70
C ALA A 22 27.60 44.28 -7.33
N GLY A 23 28.27 45.42 -7.14
CA GLY A 23 29.55 45.69 -7.80
C GLY A 23 29.43 45.65 -9.35
N PRO A 24 30.30 44.92 -10.06
CA PRO A 24 30.21 44.80 -11.52
C PRO A 24 29.08 43.89 -12.00
N TYR A 25 28.44 43.13 -11.10
CA TYR A 25 27.40 42.16 -11.43
C TYR A 25 26.00 42.66 -11.06
N VAL A 26 24.99 41.97 -11.56
CA VAL A 26 23.61 42.14 -11.12
C VAL A 26 23.15 40.94 -10.31
N MET A 27 22.27 41.18 -9.35
CA MET A 27 21.67 40.12 -8.54
C MET A 27 20.31 39.72 -9.12
N LEU A 28 20.14 38.43 -9.40
CA LEU A 28 18.91 37.86 -9.93
C LEU A 28 18.28 36.88 -8.94
N ARG A 29 16.96 36.95 -8.81
CA ARG A 29 16.17 36.01 -8.00
C ARG A 29 15.42 35.02 -8.88
N PRO A 30 15.47 33.70 -8.61
CA PRO A 30 14.79 32.72 -9.45
C PRO A 30 13.27 32.88 -9.42
N VAL A 31 12.63 32.63 -10.57
CA VAL A 31 11.17 32.53 -10.64
C VAL A 31 10.69 31.39 -9.73
N GLY A 32 9.79 31.71 -8.80
CA GLY A 32 9.24 30.77 -7.82
C GLY A 32 10.10 30.50 -6.58
N GLY A 33 11.13 31.31 -6.35
CA GLY A 33 11.99 31.26 -5.16
C GLY A 33 13.23 30.38 -5.31
N GLY A 34 14.14 30.45 -4.35
CA GLY A 34 15.42 29.73 -4.36
C GLY A 34 16.61 30.68 -4.22
N ARG A 35 17.83 30.13 -4.39
CA ARG A 35 19.08 30.88 -4.21
C ARG A 35 19.24 31.94 -5.30
N GLU A 36 19.38 33.19 -4.88
CA GLU A 36 19.74 34.31 -5.76
C GLU A 36 21.12 34.07 -6.38
N TRP A 37 21.37 34.62 -7.57
CA TRP A 37 22.64 34.46 -8.26
C TRP A 37 23.11 35.74 -8.95
N GLU A 38 24.43 35.85 -9.09
CA GLU A 38 25.09 36.94 -9.80
C GLU A 38 25.12 36.66 -11.31
N ALA A 39 24.80 37.67 -12.11
CA ALA A 39 24.85 37.62 -13.56
C ALA A 39 25.59 38.84 -14.12
N ASP A 40 26.24 38.64 -15.28
CA ASP A 40 26.92 39.69 -16.01
C ASP A 40 25.88 40.58 -16.71
N PRO A 41 25.81 41.89 -16.41
CA PRO A 41 24.89 42.81 -17.06
C PRO A 41 25.04 42.89 -18.59
N GLY A 42 26.21 42.55 -19.15
CA GLY A 42 26.47 42.54 -20.59
C GLY A 42 25.97 41.29 -21.32
N LEU A 43 25.67 40.21 -20.59
CA LEU A 43 25.23 38.93 -21.17
C LEU A 43 23.73 38.68 -20.98
N ILE A 44 23.11 39.31 -19.99
CA ILE A 44 21.69 39.17 -19.73
C ILE A 44 20.84 40.02 -20.68
N ARG A 45 19.64 39.53 -20.99
CA ARG A 45 18.66 40.26 -21.80
C ARG A 45 17.28 40.24 -21.16
N PRO A 46 16.36 41.16 -21.53
CA PRO A 46 14.97 41.04 -21.16
C PRO A 46 14.42 39.64 -21.52
N ALA A 47 13.73 39.01 -20.56
CA ALA A 47 13.07 37.74 -20.81
C ALA A 47 11.83 37.95 -21.67
N THR A 48 11.63 37.09 -22.66
CA THR A 48 10.38 37.05 -23.44
C THR A 48 9.22 36.61 -22.55
N GLN A 49 7.99 36.92 -22.97
CA GLN A 49 6.79 36.48 -22.25
C GLN A 49 6.77 34.95 -22.07
N GLU A 50 7.14 34.20 -23.10
CA GLU A 50 7.18 32.74 -23.10
C GLU A 50 8.21 32.20 -22.09
N GLU A 51 9.41 32.78 -22.05
CA GLU A 51 10.45 32.40 -21.08
C GLU A 51 10.01 32.66 -19.63
N ARG A 52 9.29 33.77 -19.38
CA ARG A 52 8.72 34.05 -18.05
C ARG A 52 7.68 33.02 -17.65
N VAL A 53 6.75 32.70 -18.55
CA VAL A 53 5.71 31.69 -18.32
C VAL A 53 6.34 30.31 -18.09
N ALA A 54 7.29 29.90 -18.94
CA ALA A 54 7.97 28.61 -18.81
C ALA A 54 8.76 28.49 -17.50
N ALA A 55 9.41 29.57 -17.06
CA ALA A 55 10.07 29.60 -15.76
C ALA A 55 9.07 29.47 -14.60
N GLY A 56 7.90 30.10 -14.70
CA GLY A 56 6.80 29.96 -13.75
C GLY A 56 6.28 28.53 -13.65
N VAL A 57 6.00 27.89 -14.79
CA VAL A 57 5.55 26.49 -14.88
C VAL A 57 6.60 25.54 -14.30
N ARG A 58 7.87 25.71 -14.67
CA ARG A 58 8.97 24.88 -14.14
C ARG A 58 9.07 24.99 -12.63
N ALA A 59 8.93 26.20 -12.07
CA ALA A 59 8.97 26.41 -10.64
C ALA A 59 7.76 25.80 -9.91
N ALA A 60 6.56 25.89 -10.50
CA ALA A 60 5.38 25.22 -9.96
C ALA A 60 5.55 23.70 -9.94
N ASN A 61 6.00 23.11 -11.04
CA ASN A 61 6.24 21.66 -11.14
C ASN A 61 7.29 21.17 -10.14
N ALA A 62 8.39 21.92 -9.97
CA ALA A 62 9.43 21.58 -9.00
C ALA A 62 8.88 21.52 -7.57
N ARG A 63 8.00 22.46 -7.18
CA ARG A 63 7.34 22.47 -5.85
C ARG A 63 6.37 21.30 -5.67
N SER A 64 5.70 20.87 -6.74
CA SER A 64 4.81 19.70 -6.70
C SER A 64 5.57 18.38 -6.52
N TRP A 65 6.83 18.30 -6.95
CA TRP A 65 7.62 17.08 -6.87
C TRP A 65 8.21 16.84 -5.48
N THR A 66 8.66 17.88 -4.77
CA THR A 66 9.32 17.77 -3.45
C THR A 66 8.44 17.25 -2.32
N GLY A 67 7.11 17.26 -2.48
CA GLY A 67 6.16 16.74 -1.49
C GLY A 67 5.53 15.39 -1.83
N ARG A 68 5.88 14.78 -2.98
CA ARG A 68 5.18 13.58 -3.46
C ARG A 68 5.61 12.33 -2.69
N ARG A 69 4.89 11.99 -1.64
CA ARG A 69 4.94 10.64 -1.03
C ARG A 69 4.43 9.63 -2.06
N LEU A 70 5.31 8.77 -2.55
CA LEU A 70 4.92 7.60 -3.32
C LEU A 70 4.51 6.49 -2.36
N PHE A 71 3.21 6.21 -2.28
CA PHE A 71 2.73 4.99 -1.65
C PHE A 71 3.12 3.81 -2.56
N ARG A 72 4.16 3.07 -2.19
CA ARG A 72 4.55 1.85 -2.91
C ARG A 72 3.63 0.73 -2.44
N TYR A 73 2.84 0.18 -3.36
CA TYR A 73 2.13 -1.07 -3.15
C TYR A 73 3.13 -2.20 -2.85
N ALA A 74 2.93 -2.90 -1.73
CA ALA A 74 3.67 -4.11 -1.38
C ALA A 74 2.70 -5.29 -1.47
N PRO A 75 2.91 -6.22 -2.43
CA PRO A 75 2.05 -7.40 -2.53
C PRO A 75 2.31 -8.37 -1.37
N TYR A 76 1.23 -8.94 -0.84
CA TYR A 76 1.24 -9.99 0.17
C TYR A 76 0.54 -11.23 -0.37
N VAL A 77 0.93 -12.39 0.13
CA VAL A 77 0.20 -13.65 -0.03
C VAL A 77 -0.29 -14.15 1.33
N ILE A 78 -1.43 -14.82 1.33
CA ILE A 78 -1.98 -15.51 2.50
C ILE A 78 -1.44 -16.94 2.46
N ALA A 79 -0.66 -17.32 3.48
CA ALA A 79 -0.12 -18.67 3.64
C ALA A 79 -0.60 -19.28 4.96
N GLN A 80 -0.75 -20.61 5.03
CA GLN A 80 -1.11 -21.28 6.28
C GLN A 80 0.04 -21.14 7.30
N ASP A 81 -0.28 -20.83 8.55
CA ASP A 81 0.68 -20.75 9.65
C ASP A 81 1.16 -22.16 10.03
N PRO A 82 2.45 -22.50 9.85
CA PRO A 82 2.96 -23.82 10.20
C PRO A 82 3.13 -24.01 11.72
N THR A 83 3.04 -22.94 12.51
CA THR A 83 3.25 -22.96 13.97
C THR A 83 1.95 -23.15 14.76
N ALA A 84 0.79 -23.01 14.10
CA ALA A 84 -0.51 -23.13 14.73
C ALA A 84 -1.26 -24.36 14.22
N HIS A 85 -1.85 -25.12 15.15
CA HIS A 85 -2.65 -26.29 14.82
C HIS A 85 -4.08 -25.88 14.47
N PRO A 86 -4.72 -26.52 13.48
CA PRO A 86 -6.13 -26.28 13.20
C PRO A 86 -7.04 -26.74 14.33
N GLU A 87 -8.17 -26.05 14.47
CA GLU A 87 -9.18 -26.36 15.46
C GLU A 87 -10.46 -26.85 14.79
N TYR A 88 -11.04 -27.88 15.40
CA TYR A 88 -12.27 -28.53 14.94
C TYR A 88 -13.32 -28.45 16.04
N GLU A 89 -14.53 -28.06 15.67
CA GLU A 89 -15.66 -28.03 16.59
C GLU A 89 -16.92 -28.55 15.88
N ALA A 90 -17.82 -29.19 16.62
CA ALA A 90 -19.19 -29.41 16.17
C ALA A 90 -20.20 -28.85 17.15
N ARG A 91 -21.32 -28.37 16.59
CA ARG A 91 -22.52 -27.96 17.31
C ARG A 91 -23.72 -28.78 16.83
N CYS A 92 -24.47 -29.36 17.76
CA CYS A 92 -25.74 -29.97 17.48
C CYS A 92 -26.76 -28.89 17.08
N VAL A 93 -27.32 -29.02 15.88
CA VAL A 93 -28.37 -28.12 15.35
C VAL A 93 -29.70 -28.86 15.15
N SER A 94 -29.81 -30.05 15.75
CA SER A 94 -31.07 -30.78 15.85
C SER A 94 -31.95 -30.16 16.93
N GLY A 95 -33.27 -30.34 16.84
CA GLY A 95 -34.25 -29.75 17.77
C GLY A 95 -35.25 -28.87 17.02
N ASP A 96 -36.34 -28.54 17.70
CA ASP A 96 -37.38 -27.62 17.22
C ASP A 96 -36.94 -26.14 17.48
N GLU A 97 -37.84 -25.18 17.71
CA GLU A 97 -37.57 -23.74 17.65
C GLU A 97 -36.33 -23.23 18.42
N SER A 98 -35.93 -23.84 19.53
CA SER A 98 -34.73 -23.46 20.30
C SER A 98 -33.45 -24.22 19.92
N GLY A 99 -33.55 -25.34 19.20
CA GLY A 99 -32.44 -26.23 18.90
C GLY A 99 -31.76 -26.82 20.15
N CYS A 100 -31.07 -27.94 20.00
CA CYS A 100 -30.32 -28.59 21.08
C CYS A 100 -29.10 -27.77 21.50
N GLY A 101 -28.36 -27.21 20.55
CA GLY A 101 -27.27 -26.27 20.80
C GLY A 101 -26.00 -26.85 21.45
N ALA A 102 -26.00 -28.12 21.87
CA ALA A 102 -24.84 -28.77 22.49
C ALA A 102 -23.60 -28.69 21.59
N THR A 103 -22.41 -28.46 22.18
CA THR A 103 -21.14 -28.29 21.44
C THR A 103 -20.08 -29.26 21.92
N SER A 104 -19.21 -29.72 21.02
CA SER A 104 -18.00 -30.46 21.39
C SER A 104 -16.98 -29.59 22.12
N GLY A 105 -16.99 -28.28 21.84
CA GLY A 105 -15.83 -27.42 22.08
C GLY A 105 -14.74 -27.63 21.03
N PRO A 106 -13.67 -26.80 21.05
CA PRO A 106 -12.56 -26.91 20.11
C PRO A 106 -11.68 -28.12 20.42
N HIS A 107 -11.32 -28.88 19.38
CA HIS A 107 -10.42 -30.01 19.45
C HIS A 107 -9.32 -29.89 18.37
N PRO A 108 -8.11 -30.42 18.63
CA PRO A 108 -6.98 -30.36 17.68
C PRO A 108 -7.11 -31.35 16.52
N ALA A 109 -8.05 -32.29 16.59
CA ALA A 109 -8.23 -33.32 15.56
C ALA A 109 -9.73 -33.66 15.36
N PRO A 110 -10.11 -34.07 14.14
CA PRO A 110 -11.51 -34.30 13.79
C PRO A 110 -12.11 -35.55 14.45
N ASP A 111 -11.30 -36.54 14.81
CA ASP A 111 -11.71 -37.80 15.43
C ASP A 111 -12.41 -37.60 16.79
N GLN A 112 -11.91 -36.65 17.59
CA GLN A 112 -12.51 -36.27 18.87
C GLN A 112 -13.90 -35.64 18.70
N VAL A 113 -14.05 -34.78 17.68
CA VAL A 113 -15.34 -34.17 17.33
C VAL A 113 -16.34 -35.23 16.87
N GLU A 114 -15.89 -36.20 16.07
CA GLU A 114 -16.72 -37.30 15.60
C GLU A 114 -17.11 -38.27 16.73
N GLU A 115 -16.22 -38.53 17.68
CA GLU A 115 -16.55 -39.29 18.88
C GLU A 115 -17.64 -38.58 19.69
N TRP A 116 -17.50 -37.27 19.90
CA TRP A 116 -18.52 -36.47 20.57
C TRP A 116 -19.87 -36.54 19.85
N GLN A 117 -19.89 -36.42 18.51
CA GLN A 117 -21.12 -36.56 17.71
C GLN A 117 -21.77 -37.94 17.87
N ARG A 118 -20.97 -39.02 17.84
CA ARG A 118 -21.46 -40.39 18.04
C ARG A 118 -22.09 -40.55 19.42
N ARG A 119 -21.43 -40.09 20.48
CA ARG A 119 -21.94 -40.13 21.86
C ARG A 119 -23.24 -39.33 21.99
N HIS A 120 -23.24 -38.08 21.52
CA HIS A 120 -24.43 -37.21 21.57
C HIS A 120 -25.62 -37.80 20.80
N THR A 121 -25.36 -38.40 19.64
CA THR A 121 -26.40 -39.08 18.84
C THR A 121 -26.99 -40.28 19.58
N GLN A 122 -26.16 -41.06 20.27
CA GLN A 122 -26.62 -42.23 21.03
C GLN A 122 -27.55 -41.81 22.18
N GLU A 123 -27.20 -40.73 22.87
CA GLU A 123 -27.93 -40.21 24.03
C GLU A 123 -29.23 -39.49 23.64
N THR A 124 -29.20 -38.70 22.56
CA THR A 124 -30.28 -37.75 22.24
C THR A 124 -31.05 -38.08 20.97
N ARG A 125 -30.57 -39.03 20.16
CA ARG A 125 -31.07 -39.34 18.80
C ARG A 125 -31.03 -38.15 17.82
N HIS A 126 -30.30 -37.10 18.15
CA HIS A 126 -30.04 -35.99 17.24
C HIS A 126 -29.08 -36.40 16.11
N LEU A 127 -29.40 -36.02 14.87
CA LEU A 127 -28.67 -36.44 13.67
C LEU A 127 -28.11 -35.28 12.84
N ARG A 128 -28.43 -34.03 13.19
CA ARG A 128 -27.98 -32.83 12.48
C ARG A 128 -26.95 -32.07 13.30
N TYR A 129 -25.79 -31.83 12.70
CA TYR A 129 -24.64 -31.15 13.29
C TYR A 129 -24.08 -30.11 12.32
N ARG A 130 -23.69 -28.95 12.83
CA ARG A 130 -22.83 -27.97 12.15
C ARG A 130 -21.39 -28.24 12.58
N ARG A 131 -20.46 -28.30 11.64
CA ARG A 131 -19.02 -28.39 11.91
C ARG A 131 -18.35 -27.05 11.60
N THR A 132 -17.38 -26.68 12.43
CA THR A 132 -16.48 -25.56 12.22
C THR A 132 -15.06 -26.10 12.13
N PHE A 133 -14.30 -25.61 11.16
CA PHE A 133 -12.87 -25.82 10.99
C PHE A 133 -12.22 -24.45 10.94
N ALA A 134 -11.21 -24.23 11.77
CA ALA A 134 -10.44 -23.00 11.79
C ALA A 134 -8.96 -23.34 11.64
N ASP A 135 -8.34 -22.86 10.57
CA ASP A 135 -6.89 -22.81 10.42
C ASP A 135 -6.38 -21.38 10.64
N TYR A 136 -5.07 -21.27 10.82
CA TYR A 136 -4.40 -20.00 11.04
C TYR A 136 -3.59 -19.64 9.80
N ALA A 137 -3.56 -18.35 9.45
CA ALA A 137 -2.84 -17.87 8.27
C ALA A 137 -1.96 -16.67 8.60
N VAL A 138 -0.81 -16.59 7.92
CA VAL A 138 0.14 -15.49 7.95
C VAL A 138 0.14 -14.73 6.63
N LEU A 139 0.39 -13.41 6.70
CA LEU A 139 0.57 -12.54 5.54
C LEU A 139 2.05 -12.42 5.22
N GLU A 140 2.50 -13.12 4.20
CA GLU A 140 3.88 -13.07 3.74
C GLU A 140 4.05 -12.03 2.65
N ARG A 141 5.03 -11.14 2.81
CA ARG A 141 5.33 -10.14 1.78
C ARG A 141 6.08 -10.82 0.63
N LEU A 142 5.57 -10.66 -0.59
CA LEU A 142 6.30 -11.11 -1.78
C LEU A 142 7.54 -10.24 -1.95
N SER A 143 8.71 -10.87 -1.92
CA SER A 143 9.97 -10.23 -2.30
C SER A 143 9.94 -9.94 -3.80
N ALA A 144 10.56 -8.82 -4.20
CA ALA A 144 10.61 -8.42 -5.61
C ALA A 144 11.44 -9.45 -6.39
N GLY A 145 10.76 -10.35 -7.11
CA GLY A 145 11.37 -11.44 -7.87
C GLY A 145 10.71 -12.81 -7.70
N ALA A 146 9.81 -13.00 -6.73
CA ALA A 146 9.06 -14.24 -6.58
C ALA A 146 7.91 -14.30 -7.61
N THR A 147 8.16 -14.93 -8.75
CA THR A 147 7.11 -15.28 -9.72
C THR A 147 6.15 -16.25 -9.03
N THR A 148 4.91 -15.83 -8.83
CA THR A 148 3.87 -16.63 -8.19
C THR A 148 3.49 -17.81 -9.10
N THR A 149 4.16 -18.94 -8.96
CA THR A 149 3.61 -20.21 -9.44
C THR A 149 2.47 -20.56 -8.50
N GLY A 150 1.24 -20.32 -8.94
CA GLY A 150 0.03 -20.67 -8.19
C GLY A 150 0.01 -22.17 -7.93
N SER A 151 0.42 -22.57 -6.73
CA SER A 151 0.20 -23.92 -6.24
C SER A 151 -1.27 -24.02 -5.83
N THR A 152 -2.04 -24.65 -6.71
CA THR A 152 -3.41 -25.07 -6.43
C THR A 152 -3.32 -26.15 -5.34
N GLY A 153 -3.36 -25.73 -4.07
CA GLY A 153 -3.44 -26.63 -2.93
C GLY A 153 -4.77 -27.37 -2.98
N GLY A 154 -4.76 -28.58 -3.53
CA GLY A 154 -5.89 -29.49 -3.51
C GLY A 154 -6.22 -29.84 -2.06
N GLY A 155 -7.41 -29.43 -1.62
CA GLY A 155 -7.99 -29.95 -0.40
C GLY A 155 -8.20 -31.47 -0.54
N PRO A 156 -8.05 -32.25 0.55
CA PRO A 156 -8.27 -33.68 0.51
C PRO A 156 -9.75 -33.93 0.21
N GLY A 157 -10.04 -34.44 -0.99
CA GLY A 157 -11.35 -34.96 -1.34
C GLY A 157 -11.68 -36.17 -0.44
N PRO A 158 -12.97 -36.37 -0.08
CA PRO A 158 -13.35 -37.47 0.79
C PRO A 158 -13.07 -38.82 0.11
N SER A 159 -12.42 -39.73 0.84
CA SER A 159 -12.22 -41.12 0.42
C SER A 159 -13.57 -41.81 0.16
N PRO A 160 -13.77 -42.46 -1.01
CA PRO A 160 -14.88 -43.36 -1.20
C PRO A 160 -14.63 -44.71 -0.51
N ARG A 161 -15.73 -45.37 -0.19
CA ARG A 161 -15.91 -46.55 0.67
C ARG A 161 -15.10 -47.78 0.29
#